data_AF-A0AA36A065-F1
#
_entry.id   AF-A0AA36A065-F1
#
_cell.length_a   1.000
_cell.length_b   1.000
_cell.length_c   1.000
_cell.angle_alpha   90.00
_cell.angle_beta   90.00
_cell.angle_gamma   90.00
#
_symmetry.space_group_name_H-M   'P 1'
#
loop_
_entity.id
_entity.type
_entity.pdbx_description
1 polymer ?
#
loop_
_entity_poly.entity_id
_entity_poly.type
_entity_poly.pdbx_seq_one_letter_code
_entity_poly.pdbx_strand_id
1 'polypeptide(L)'
;MFTVFGIPPAPRKVPQIKNCFEIDDNGILTVTSEIVSTGVTEKLTITNQNGRLSKDEIEKMVKDADKYKHEDEEYKKKASAFNALEDCLHTMKNKMKNTRNRKKLMKMEHAVADTTKWLEHNQAASADELVRMKEYLESICV
;
A
#
# COMPACT_ATOMS: atom_id res chain seq x y z
N MET A 1 10.31 17.57 3.29
CA MET A 1 10.06 16.14 3.58
C MET A 1 9.55 16.05 5.01
N PHE A 2 8.36 15.49 5.22
CA PHE A 2 7.76 15.28 6.54
C PHE A 2 7.89 13.80 6.90
N THR A 3 8.40 13.51 8.10
CA THR A 3 8.71 12.15 8.55
C THR A 3 8.28 12.01 10.00
N VAL A 4 7.53 10.95 10.30
CA VAL A 4 7.12 10.62 11.66
C VAL A 4 8.13 9.63 12.24
N PHE A 5 8.79 10.01 13.34
CA PHE A 5 9.75 9.16 14.06
C PHE A 5 9.11 8.53 15.31
N GLY A 6 9.76 7.52 15.87
CA GLY A 6 9.36 6.93 17.15
C GLY A 6 8.26 5.87 17.08
N ILE A 7 8.04 5.25 15.91
CA ILE A 7 7.15 4.08 15.78
C ILE A 7 7.81 2.89 16.50
N PRO A 8 7.21 2.34 17.56
CA PRO A 8 7.75 1.17 18.25
C PRO A 8 7.82 -0.04 17.30
N PRO A 9 8.86 -0.90 17.39
CA PRO A 9 8.92 -2.14 16.63
C PRO A 9 7.69 -3.01 16.92
N ALA A 10 6.88 -3.26 15.91
CA ALA A 10 5.70 -4.11 16.04
C ALA A 10 5.43 -4.88 14.75
N PRO A 11 4.65 -5.98 14.82
CA PRO A 11 4.25 -6.72 13.63
C PRO A 11 3.52 -5.84 12.60
N ARG A 12 3.58 -6.21 11.32
CA ARG A 12 2.87 -5.50 10.25
C ARG A 12 1.38 -5.33 10.61
N LYS A 13 0.82 -4.15 10.34
CA LYS A 13 -0.57 -3.74 10.65
C LYS A 13 -0.87 -3.51 12.15
N VAL A 14 0.10 -3.63 13.06
CA VAL A 14 -0.09 -3.33 14.49
C VAL A 14 0.11 -1.84 14.82
N PRO A 15 1.13 -1.14 14.31
CA PRO A 15 1.23 0.31 14.49
C PRO A 15 0.04 1.01 13.83
N GLN A 16 -0.69 1.81 14.61
CA GLN A 16 -1.76 2.65 14.11
C GLN A 16 -1.28 4.09 14.04
N ILE A 17 -1.30 4.66 12.83
CA ILE A 17 -0.99 6.07 12.59
C ILE A 17 -2.29 6.74 12.16
N LYS A 18 -2.72 7.73 12.92
CA LYS A 18 -3.88 8.57 12.59
C LYS A 18 -3.39 9.83 11.89
N ASN A 19 -3.88 10.07 10.69
CA ASN A 19 -3.60 11.30 9.95
C ASN A 19 -4.84 12.19 9.97
N CYS A 20 -4.66 13.47 10.33
CA CYS A 20 -5.66 14.52 10.23
C CYS A 20 -5.20 15.55 9.21
N PHE A 21 -6.09 15.93 8.29
CA PHE A 21 -5.85 16.96 7.29
C PHE A 21 -6.89 18.06 7.50
N GLU A 22 -6.43 19.24 7.90
CA GLU A 22 -7.27 20.38 8.24
C GLU A 22 -6.93 21.55 7.33
N ILE A 23 -7.94 22.18 6.74
CA ILE A 23 -7.79 23.39 5.95
C ILE A 23 -8.55 24.50 6.67
N ASP A 24 -7.86 25.58 7.01
CA ASP A 24 -8.48 26.73 7.65
C ASP A 24 -9.11 27.72 6.64
N ASP A 25 -9.82 28.72 7.14
CA ASP A 25 -10.47 29.76 6.32
C ASP A 25 -9.47 30.57 5.47
N ASN A 26 -8.19 30.56 5.83
CA ASN A 26 -7.11 31.22 5.07
C ASN A 26 -6.51 30.30 3.99
N GLY A 27 -6.99 29.05 3.88
CA GLY A 27 -6.48 28.05 2.96
C GLY A 27 -5.14 27.44 3.38
N ILE A 28 -4.77 27.53 4.65
CA ILE A 28 -3.57 26.90 5.21
C ILE A 28 -3.90 25.45 5.52
N LEU A 29 -3.15 24.52 4.91
CA LEU A 29 -3.28 23.09 5.17
C LEU A 29 -2.39 22.70 6.35
N THR A 30 -3.01 22.21 7.42
CA THR A 30 -2.34 21.53 8.52
C THR A 30 -2.46 20.01 8.34
N VAL A 31 -1.33 19.33 8.29
CA VAL A 31 -1.26 17.86 8.32
C VAL A 31 -0.72 17.44 9.68
N THR A 32 -1.51 16.67 10.41
CA THR A 32 -1.13 16.12 11.72
C THR A 32 -1.08 14.61 11.64
N SER A 33 0.02 14.00 12.07
CA SER A 33 0.18 12.55 12.16
C SER A 33 0.42 12.14 13.61
N GLU A 34 -0.40 11.23 14.13
CA GLU A 34 -0.34 10.73 15.51
C GLU A 34 -0.08 9.23 15.52
N ILE A 35 0.89 8.77 16.30
CA ILE A 35 1.08 7.36 16.62
C ILE A 35 0.17 7.02 17.81
N VAL A 36 -0.93 6.31 17.55
CA VAL A 36 -2.00 6.06 18.53
C VAL A 36 -1.50 5.36 19.80
N SER A 37 -0.48 4.50 19.69
CA SER A 37 0.04 3.74 20.83
C SER A 37 0.92 4.57 21.78
N THR A 38 1.61 5.59 21.28
CA THR A 38 2.54 6.42 22.06
C THR A 38 2.01 7.83 22.32
N GLY A 39 0.99 8.26 21.57
CA GLY A 39 0.49 9.63 21.57
C GLY A 39 1.48 10.62 20.95
N VAL A 40 2.56 10.16 20.32
CA VAL A 40 3.53 11.04 19.66
C VAL A 40 2.86 11.64 18.42
N THR A 41 2.83 12.96 18.36
CA THR A 41 2.23 13.73 17.27
C THR A 41 3.28 14.55 16.54
N GLU A 42 3.25 14.52 15.22
CA GLU A 42 4.03 15.40 14.35
C GLU A 42 3.08 16.24 13.49
N LYS A 43 3.41 17.52 13.28
CA LYS A 43 2.57 18.46 12.53
C LYS A 43 3.37 19.17 11.45
N LEU A 44 2.80 19.26 10.26
CA LEU A 44 3.28 20.07 9.15
C LEU A 44 2.23 21.12 8.79
N THR A 45 2.63 22.38 8.74
CA THR A 45 1.78 23.47 8.27
C THR A 45 2.25 23.94 6.90
N ILE A 46 1.37 23.87 5.90
CA ILE A 46 1.61 24.34 4.54
C ILE A 46 0.88 25.67 4.37
N THR A 47 1.65 26.76 4.37
CA THR A 47 1.14 28.12 4.30
C THR A 47 1.03 28.62 2.86
N ASN A 48 0.27 29.70 2.67
CA ASN A 48 -0.09 30.27 1.37
C ASN A 48 1.01 31.15 0.73
N GLN A 49 2.29 30.75 0.80
CA GLN A 49 3.38 31.54 0.21
C GLN A 49 3.82 30.98 -1.14
N ASN A 50 4.06 31.90 -2.10
CA ASN A 50 4.48 31.74 -3.49
C ASN A 50 4.79 30.30 -3.95
N GLY A 51 3.95 29.78 -4.84
CA GLY A 51 3.99 28.39 -5.34
C GLY A 51 2.60 27.79 -5.63
N ARG A 52 1.53 28.57 -5.46
CA ARG A 52 0.17 28.16 -5.80
C ARG A 52 -0.01 28.15 -7.31
N LEU A 53 -0.63 27.09 -7.81
CA LEU A 53 -1.02 26.97 -9.21
C LEU A 53 -1.97 28.10 -9.59
N SER A 54 -1.75 28.68 -10.76
CA SER A 54 -2.69 29.59 -11.42
C SER A 54 -4.00 28.85 -11.76
N LYS A 55 -5.07 29.61 -12.03
CA LYS A 55 -6.36 29.02 -12.44
C LYS A 55 -6.20 28.17 -13.69
N ASP A 56 -5.43 28.63 -14.66
CA ASP A 56 -5.19 27.93 -15.92
C ASP A 56 -4.44 26.61 -15.70
N GLU A 57 -3.45 26.59 -14.79
CA GLU A 57 -2.75 25.37 -14.39
C GLU A 57 -3.69 24.38 -13.68
N ILE A 58 -4.55 24.87 -12.77
CA ILE A 58 -5.56 24.03 -12.09
C ILE A 58 -6.50 23.40 -13.11
N GLU A 59 -7.05 24.18 -14.04
CA GLU A 59 -7.95 23.67 -15.07
C GLU A 59 -7.27 22.65 -15.99
N LYS A 60 -6.00 22.90 -16.35
CA LYS A 60 -5.20 21.94 -17.11
C LYS A 60 -5.02 20.63 -16.35
N MET A 61 -4.68 20.68 -15.05
CA MET A 61 -4.53 19.48 -14.22
C MET A 61 -5.84 18.70 -14.08
N VAL A 62 -6.98 19.37 -13.99
CA VAL A 62 -8.30 18.70 -13.95
C VAL A 62 -8.59 18.00 -15.28
N LYS A 63 -8.30 18.64 -16.42
CA LYS A 63 -8.47 18.04 -17.75
C LYS A 63 -7.53 16.86 -17.97
N ASP A 64 -6.27 16.99 -17.55
CA ASP A 64 -5.29 15.91 -17.65
C ASP A 64 -5.71 14.72 -16.77
N ALA A 65 -6.17 14.96 -15.54
CA ALA A 65 -6.67 13.90 -14.67
C ALA A 65 -7.87 13.14 -15.28
N ASP A 66 -8.80 13.83 -15.94
CA ASP A 66 -9.92 13.18 -16.62
C ASP A 66 -9.46 12.39 -17.85
N LYS A 67 -8.52 12.95 -18.62
CA LYS A 67 -7.94 12.31 -19.81
C LYS A 67 -7.22 10.99 -19.46
N TYR A 68 -6.44 10.96 -18.38
CA TYR A 68 -5.64 9.80 -17.98
C TYR A 68 -6.33 8.90 -16.96
N LYS A 69 -7.58 9.22 -16.57
CA LYS A 69 -8.34 8.49 -15.56
C LYS A 69 -8.32 6.97 -15.75
N HIS A 70 -8.53 6.49 -16.98
CA HIS A 70 -8.54 5.06 -17.28
C HIS A 70 -7.16 4.41 -17.06
N GLU A 71 -6.08 5.08 -17.46
CA GLU A 71 -4.71 4.59 -17.26
C GLU A 71 -4.35 4.54 -15.76
N ASP A 72 -4.74 5.58 -15.01
CA ASP A 72 -4.57 5.63 -13.55
C ASP A 72 -5.36 4.54 -12.83
N GLU A 73 -6.59 4.25 -13.29
CA GLU A 73 -7.42 3.17 -12.76
C GLU A 73 -6.77 1.79 -13.01
N GLU A 74 -6.25 1.54 -14.20
CA GLU A 74 -5.53 0.29 -14.51
C GLU A 74 -4.25 0.15 -13.69
N TYR A 75 -3.49 1.23 -13.53
CA TYR A 75 -2.31 1.24 -12.67
C TYR A 75 -2.68 0.95 -11.20
N LYS A 76 -3.75 1.58 -10.69
CA LYS A 76 -4.26 1.35 -9.35
C LYS A 76 -4.73 -0.10 -9.15
N LYS A 77 -5.42 -0.70 -10.12
CA LYS A 77 -5.83 -2.12 -10.09
C LYS A 77 -4.62 -3.03 -10.01
N LYS A 78 -3.60 -2.80 -10.84
CA LYS A 78 -2.34 -3.57 -10.82
C LYS A 78 -1.64 -3.46 -9.46
N ALA A 79 -1.48 -2.25 -8.92
CA ALA A 79 -0.86 -2.03 -7.61
C ALA A 79 -1.66 -2.71 -6.48
N SER A 80 -2.99 -2.65 -6.53
CA SER A 80 -3.86 -3.34 -5.57
C SER A 80 -3.73 -4.86 -5.65
N ALA A 81 -3.68 -5.44 -6.85
CA ALA A 81 -3.49 -6.88 -7.06
C ALA A 81 -2.13 -7.35 -6.54
N PHE A 82 -1.08 -6.57 -6.78
CA PHE A 82 0.27 -6.84 -6.26
C PHE A 82 0.29 -6.84 -4.73
N ASN A 83 -0.24 -5.77 -4.11
CA ASN A 83 -0.32 -5.67 -2.64
C ASN A 83 -1.14 -6.82 -2.03
N ALA A 84 -2.22 -7.24 -2.69
CA ALA A 84 -3.04 -8.36 -2.24
C ALA A 84 -2.29 -9.71 -2.31
N LEU A 85 -1.49 -9.93 -3.35
CA LEU A 85 -0.63 -11.11 -3.49
C LEU A 85 0.46 -11.14 -2.42
N GLU A 86 1.14 -10.01 -2.16
CA GLU A 86 2.14 -9.89 -1.09
C GLU A 86 1.53 -10.16 0.29
N ASP A 87 0.36 -9.60 0.58
CA ASP A 87 -0.36 -9.85 1.82
C ASP A 87 -0.74 -11.34 1.97
N CYS A 88 -1.09 -12.01 0.86
CA CYS A 88 -1.38 -13.45 0.85
C CYS A 88 -0.11 -14.28 1.11
N LEU A 89 1.01 -13.94 0.48
CA LEU A 89 2.33 -14.56 0.74
C LEU A 89 2.72 -14.44 2.21
N HIS A 90 2.54 -13.26 2.80
CA HIS A 90 2.85 -13.06 4.21
C HIS A 90 1.93 -13.87 5.12
N THR A 91 0.63 -13.91 4.81
CA THR A 91 -0.36 -14.71 5.55
C THR A 91 -0.02 -16.19 5.48
N MET A 92 0.38 -16.71 4.31
CA MET A 92 0.80 -18.10 4.15
C MET A 92 2.08 -18.41 4.92
N LYS A 93 3.10 -17.55 4.82
CA LYS A 93 4.33 -17.67 5.63
C LYS A 93 4.03 -17.72 7.12
N ASN A 94 3.05 -16.96 7.61
CA ASN A 94 2.64 -17.01 9.00
C ASN A 94 1.90 -18.31 9.38
N LYS A 95 0.99 -18.78 8.51
CA LYS A 95 0.29 -20.08 8.71
C LYS A 95 1.24 -21.27 8.73
N MET A 96 2.31 -21.24 7.92
CA MET A 96 3.33 -22.28 7.88
C MET A 96 4.02 -22.48 9.24
N LYS A 97 4.29 -21.40 9.98
CA LYS A 97 4.88 -21.46 11.33
C LYS A 97 4.04 -22.26 12.33
N ASN A 98 2.72 -22.31 12.11
CA ASN A 98 1.75 -22.96 12.99
C ASN A 98 1.28 -24.34 12.46
N THR A 99 1.75 -24.77 11.29
CA THR A 99 1.28 -26.00 10.64
C THR A 99 2.15 -27.20 11.05
N ARG A 100 1.53 -28.21 11.67
CA ARG A 100 2.22 -29.46 12.09
C ARG A 100 2.25 -30.55 11.00
N ASN A 101 1.46 -30.40 9.94
CA ASN A 101 1.40 -31.36 8.84
C ASN A 101 2.57 -31.15 7.86
N ARG A 102 3.57 -32.03 7.91
CA ARG A 102 4.78 -31.95 7.07
C ARG A 102 4.49 -31.98 5.56
N LYS A 103 3.47 -32.74 5.10
CA LYS A 103 3.11 -32.79 3.68
C LYS A 103 2.48 -31.46 3.22
N LYS A 104 1.62 -30.85 4.05
CA LYS A 104 1.01 -29.54 3.76
C LYS A 104 2.07 -28.42 3.82
N LEU A 105 3.00 -28.50 4.78
CA LEU A 105 4.11 -27.55 4.91
C LEU A 105 5.00 -27.52 3.67
N MET A 106 5.45 -28.69 3.17
CA MET A 106 6.27 -28.78 1.95
C MET A 106 5.58 -28.15 0.73
N LYS A 107 4.26 -28.38 0.58
CA LYS A 107 3.47 -27.78 -0.51
C LYS A 107 3.41 -26.25 -0.39
N MET A 108 3.20 -25.73 0.82
CA MET A 108 3.18 -24.29 1.07
C MET A 108 4.55 -23.65 0.84
N GLU A 109 5.65 -24.28 1.29
CA GLU A 109 7.02 -23.80 1.06
C GLU A 109 7.33 -23.66 -0.43
N HIS A 110 7.00 -24.69 -1.20
CA HIS A 110 7.21 -24.69 -2.65
C HIS A 110 6.39 -23.59 -3.31
N ALA A 111 5.10 -23.49 -2.98
CA ALA A 111 4.20 -22.49 -3.54
C ALA A 111 4.62 -21.04 -3.22
N VAL A 112 5.06 -20.77 -1.99
CA VAL A 112 5.60 -19.46 -1.61
C VAL A 112 6.87 -19.17 -2.41
N ALA A 113 7.79 -20.12 -2.52
CA ALA A 113 9.06 -19.93 -3.21
C ALA A 113 8.83 -19.67 -4.71
N ASP A 114 7.96 -20.44 -5.36
CA ASP A 114 7.65 -20.29 -6.77
C ASP A 114 6.97 -18.96 -7.06
N THR A 115 6.00 -18.57 -6.22
CA THR A 115 5.30 -17.28 -6.37
C THR A 115 6.23 -16.10 -6.12
N THR A 116 7.14 -16.20 -5.15
CA THR A 116 8.15 -15.15 -4.88
C THR A 116 9.08 -14.99 -6.07
N LYS A 117 9.62 -16.10 -6.61
CA LYS A 117 10.44 -16.07 -7.82
C LYS A 117 9.67 -15.52 -9.01
N TRP A 118 8.40 -15.90 -9.17
CA TRP A 118 7.57 -15.39 -10.25
C TRP A 118 7.40 -13.87 -10.16
N LEU A 119 7.17 -13.32 -8.96
CA LEU A 119 7.08 -11.86 -8.75
C LEU A 119 8.38 -11.14 -9.11
N GLU A 120 9.54 -11.71 -8.77
CA GLU A 120 10.85 -11.14 -9.10
C GLU A 120 11.07 -11.05 -10.62
N HIS A 121 10.63 -12.06 -11.38
CA HIS A 121 10.81 -12.13 -12.83
C HIS A 121 9.70 -11.43 -13.63
N ASN A 122 8.52 -11.21 -13.03
CA ASN A 122 7.34 -10.67 -13.71
C ASN A 122 6.89 -9.32 -13.11
N GLN A 123 7.82 -8.38 -12.93
CA GLN A 123 7.49 -7.02 -12.47
C GLN A 123 6.51 -6.29 -13.40
N ALA A 124 6.49 -6.66 -14.67
CA ALA A 124 5.57 -6.13 -15.67
C ALA A 124 4.19 -6.81 -15.70
N ALA A 125 3.94 -7.82 -14.85
CA ALA A 125 2.68 -8.58 -14.84
C ALA A 125 1.42 -7.70 -14.82
N SER A 126 0.40 -8.14 -15.52
CA SER A 126 -0.94 -7.54 -15.50
C SER A 126 -1.65 -7.79 -14.17
N ALA A 127 -2.71 -7.02 -13.90
CA ALA A 127 -3.54 -7.22 -12.72
C ALA A 127 -4.16 -8.63 -12.70
N ASP A 128 -4.58 -9.16 -13.85
CA ASP A 128 -5.19 -10.49 -13.96
C ASP A 128 -4.20 -11.61 -13.65
N GLU A 129 -2.95 -11.50 -14.09
CA GLU A 129 -1.90 -12.48 -13.77
C GLU A 129 -1.58 -12.49 -12.27
N LEU A 130 -1.51 -11.30 -11.65
CA LEU A 130 -1.33 -11.16 -10.20
C LEU A 130 -2.48 -11.79 -9.41
N VAL A 131 -3.72 -11.60 -9.88
CA VAL A 131 -4.92 -12.22 -9.28
C VAL A 131 -4.89 -13.73 -9.43
N ARG A 132 -4.55 -14.27 -10.61
CA ARG A 132 -4.43 -15.72 -10.83
C ARG A 132 -3.36 -16.35 -9.94
N MET A 133 -2.22 -15.69 -9.77
CA MET A 133 -1.17 -16.16 -8.87
C MET A 133 -1.62 -16.14 -7.41
N LYS A 134 -2.43 -15.15 -7.01
CA LYS A 134 -3.05 -15.11 -5.68
C LYS A 134 -4.02 -16.27 -5.49
N GLU A 135 -4.90 -16.54 -6.45
CA GLU A 135 -5.86 -17.66 -6.40
C GLU A 135 -5.14 -19.02 -6.32
N TYR A 136 -4.07 -19.20 -7.09
CA TYR A 136 -3.19 -20.36 -6.99
C TYR A 136 -2.64 -20.53 -5.57
N LEU A 137 -2.10 -19.47 -4.98
CA LEU A 137 -1.57 -19.49 -3.63
C LEU A 137 -2.65 -19.82 -2.58
N GLU A 138 -3.84 -19.25 -2.72
CA GLU A 138 -4.98 -19.48 -1.84
C GLU A 138 -5.48 -20.93 -1.91
N SER A 139 -5.49 -21.54 -3.11
CA SER A 139 -5.92 -22.93 -3.31
C SER A 139 -5.08 -23.96 -2.55
N ILE A 140 -3.80 -23.63 -2.27
CA ILE A 140 -2.86 -24.50 -1.54
C ILE A 140 -3.02 -24.32 -0.02
N CYS A 141 -3.60 -23.19 0.38
CA CYS A 141 -3.78 -22.80 1.78
C CYS A 141 -5.02 -23.46 2.42
N VAL A 142 -6.10 -23.61 1.65
CA VAL A 142 -7.32 -24.34 2.03
C VAL A 142 -6.97 -25.80 2.34
#